data_AF-A0A4R3PSC1-F1
#
_entry.id   AF-A0A4R3PSC1-F1
#
_cell.length_a   1.000
_cell.length_b   1.000
_cell.length_c   1.000
_cell.angle_alpha   90.00
_cell.angle_beta   90.00
_cell.angle_gamma   90.00
#
_symmetry.space_group_name_H-M   'P 1'
#
loop_
_entity.id
_entity.type
_entity.pdbx_description
1 polymer ?
#
loop_
_entity_poly.entity_id
_entity_poly.type
_entity_poly.pdbx_seq_one_letter_code
_entity_poly.pdbx_strand_id
1 'polypeptide(L)'
;MTNALPPLHNGHAPITLQELFREALYAFEEWDTELTEPIVTFEGRVIPISLVFEAMRECDDIVPMNIVGAVTERLTKPWEGEGPLDQMSFSTAARVMRVLVRKRLLANGGADIVAVTSRTAERKPPE
;
A
#
# COMPACT_ATOMS: atom_id res chain seq x y z
N MET A 1 22.84 5.38 1.30
CA MET A 1 21.46 5.63 0.83
C MET A 1 20.81 6.54 1.85
N THR A 2 20.41 7.74 1.47
CA THR A 2 19.64 8.62 2.35
C THR A 2 18.24 8.03 2.49
N ASN A 3 17.88 7.58 3.70
CA ASN A 3 16.53 7.07 3.95
C ASN A 3 15.54 8.18 3.59
N ALA A 4 14.60 7.91 2.68
CA ALA A 4 13.61 8.89 2.26
C ALA A 4 12.53 9.11 3.32
N LEU A 5 12.41 8.16 4.25
CA LEU A 5 11.45 8.15 5.35
C LEU A 5 12.20 8.07 6.68
N PRO A 6 11.61 8.59 7.78
CA PRO A 6 12.16 8.42 9.12
C PRO A 6 12.35 6.92 9.45
N PRO A 7 13.48 6.53 10.06
CA PRO A 7 13.69 5.14 10.45
C PRO A 7 12.83 4.76 11.66
N LEU A 8 12.60 3.46 11.83
CA LEU A 8 12.09 2.92 13.09
C LEU A 8 13.17 3.01 14.19
N HIS A 9 12.74 3.19 15.42
CA HIS A 9 13.60 3.20 16.61
C HIS A 9 13.21 2.06 17.53
N ASN A 10 14.05 1.02 17.62
CA ASN A 10 13.79 -0.19 18.41
C ASN A 10 12.42 -0.85 18.09
N GLY A 11 12.06 -0.94 16.81
CA GLY A 11 10.77 -1.50 16.38
C GLY A 11 9.59 -0.53 16.49
N HIS A 12 9.79 0.69 16.98
CA HIS A 12 8.73 1.69 17.13
C HIS A 12 8.80 2.75 16.03
N ALA A 13 7.65 3.14 15.51
CA ALA A 13 7.55 4.17 14.50
C ALA A 13 7.51 5.56 15.14
N PRO A 14 8.33 6.52 14.68
CA PRO A 14 8.14 7.92 15.06
C PRO A 14 6.76 8.40 14.61
N ILE A 15 6.18 9.38 15.32
CA ILE A 15 4.82 9.87 15.06
C ILE A 15 4.62 10.26 13.59
N THR A 16 5.62 10.89 12.98
CA THR A 16 5.60 11.31 11.59
C THR A 16 5.44 10.13 10.63
N LEU A 17 6.05 8.97 10.91
CA LEU A 17 5.89 7.78 10.09
C LEU A 17 4.51 7.13 10.30
N GLN A 18 3.94 7.22 11.51
CA GLN A 18 2.57 6.79 11.78
C GLN A 18 1.55 7.66 11.04
N GLU A 19 1.77 8.98 10.96
CA GLU A 19 0.96 9.92 10.19
C GLU A 19 1.04 9.63 8.70
N LEU A 20 2.26 9.45 8.15
CA LEU A 20 2.45 9.07 6.75
C LEU A 20 1.78 7.74 6.42
N PHE A 21 1.79 6.76 7.33
CA PHE A 21 1.07 5.51 7.14
C PHE A 21 -0.44 5.73 7.01
N ARG A 22 -1.00 6.63 7.82
CA ARG A 22 -2.43 7.00 7.74
C ARG A 22 -2.75 7.72 6.43
N GLU A 23 -1.91 8.66 6.00
CA GLU A 23 -2.08 9.34 4.71
C GLU A 23 -1.99 8.36 3.54
N ALA A 24 -1.04 7.42 3.59
CA ALA A 24 -0.88 6.38 2.58
C ALA A 24 -2.10 5.44 2.52
N LEU A 25 -2.74 5.16 3.65
CA LEU A 25 -4.00 4.44 3.68
C LEU A 25 -5.10 5.24 2.97
N TYR A 26 -5.33 6.49 3.34
CA TYR A 26 -6.34 7.35 2.69
C TYR A 26 -6.11 7.44 1.17
N ALA A 27 -4.88 7.69 0.76
CA ALA A 27 -4.51 7.73 -0.65
C ALA A 27 -4.77 6.39 -1.37
N PHE A 28 -4.61 5.24 -0.69
CA PHE A 28 -4.98 3.94 -1.24
C PHE A 28 -6.51 3.75 -1.35
N GLU A 29 -7.28 4.29 -0.40
CA GLU A 29 -8.75 4.19 -0.43
C GLU A 29 -9.34 4.95 -1.61
N GLU A 30 -8.80 6.14 -1.88
CA GLU A 30 -9.20 6.99 -2.99
C GLU A 30 -8.59 6.57 -4.34
N TRP A 31 -7.72 5.55 -4.34
CA TRP A 31 -7.01 5.15 -5.55
C TRP A 31 -7.91 4.41 -6.55
N ASP A 32 -8.22 5.12 -7.64
CA ASP A 32 -8.85 4.55 -8.82
C ASP A 32 -7.93 3.55 -9.53
N THR A 33 -8.49 2.41 -9.88
CA THR A 33 -7.80 1.30 -10.54
C THR A 33 -7.19 1.65 -11.89
N GLU A 34 -7.59 2.73 -12.57
CA GLU A 34 -6.95 3.10 -13.85
C GLU A 34 -5.70 3.99 -13.69
N LEU A 35 -5.35 4.38 -12.46
CA LEU A 35 -4.28 5.33 -12.18
C LEU A 35 -2.99 4.67 -11.70
N THR A 36 -1.88 5.40 -11.85
CA THR A 36 -0.58 5.03 -11.28
C THR A 36 -0.62 4.98 -9.75
N GLU A 37 0.36 4.33 -9.13
CA GLU A 37 0.47 4.25 -7.67
C GLU A 37 0.35 5.64 -6.99
N PRO A 38 -0.50 5.79 -5.96
CA PRO A 38 -0.63 7.02 -5.20
C PRO A 38 0.68 7.40 -4.51
N ILE A 39 0.78 8.69 -4.25
CA ILE A 39 1.95 9.30 -3.63
C ILE A 39 1.54 10.08 -2.40
N VAL A 40 2.43 10.13 -1.41
CA VAL A 40 2.38 11.07 -0.28
C VAL A 40 3.59 11.98 -0.33
N THR A 41 3.54 13.10 0.39
CA THR A 41 4.65 14.07 0.43
C THR A 41 5.28 14.11 1.80
N PHE A 42 6.59 13.96 1.88
CA PHE A 42 7.35 14.11 3.12
C PHE A 42 8.60 14.95 2.87
N GLU A 43 8.79 16.03 3.64
CA GLU A 43 9.93 16.95 3.51
C GLU A 43 10.18 17.41 2.06
N GLY A 44 9.10 17.70 1.32
CA GLY A 44 9.16 18.12 -0.09
C GLY A 44 9.48 16.99 -1.09
N ARG A 45 9.56 15.74 -0.64
CA ARG A 45 9.77 14.56 -1.48
C ARG A 45 8.45 13.85 -1.75
N VAL A 46 8.31 13.37 -2.97
CA VAL A 46 7.18 12.54 -3.40
C VAL A 46 7.53 11.07 -3.14
N ILE A 47 6.70 10.38 -2.37
CA ILE A 47 6.95 9.01 -1.91
C ILE A 47 5.76 8.12 -2.29
N PRO A 48 5.96 7.05 -3.07
CA PRO A 48 4.93 6.05 -3.33
C PRO A 48 4.44 5.39 -2.04
N ILE A 49 3.13 5.16 -1.93
CA ILE A 49 2.54 4.58 -0.72
C ILE A 49 3.10 3.19 -0.36
N SER A 50 3.54 2.40 -1.34
CA SER A 50 4.19 1.11 -1.11
C SER A 50 5.49 1.22 -0.32
N LEU A 51 6.23 2.33 -0.46
CA LEU A 51 7.44 2.56 0.32
C LEU A 51 7.12 2.94 1.77
N VAL A 52 6.02 3.66 1.99
CA VAL A 52 5.54 3.97 3.35
C VAL A 52 5.14 2.68 4.07
N PHE A 53 4.39 1.81 3.41
CA PHE A 53 4.06 0.50 3.96
C PHE A 53 5.31 -0.35 4.20
N GLU A 54 6.29 -0.35 3.29
CA GLU A 54 7.53 -1.10 3.52
C GLU A 54 8.33 -0.56 4.72
N ALA A 55 8.36 0.76 4.94
CA ALA A 55 9.03 1.36 6.08
C ALA A 55 8.41 0.95 7.44
N MET A 56 7.14 0.56 7.45
CA MET A 56 6.41 0.10 8.65
C MET A 56 6.44 -1.42 8.84
N ARG A 57 7.13 -2.16 7.96
CA ARG A 57 7.13 -3.64 7.95
C ARG A 57 7.71 -4.28 9.21
N GLU A 58 8.57 -3.58 9.92
CA GLU A 58 9.21 -4.03 11.17
C GLU A 58 8.69 -3.24 12.39
N CYS A 59 7.56 -2.55 12.24
CA CYS A 59 6.95 -1.79 13.33
C CYS A 59 6.12 -2.70 14.23
N ASP A 60 6.52 -2.79 15.50
CA ASP A 60 5.88 -3.60 16.54
C ASP A 60 4.74 -2.84 17.24
N ASP A 61 4.57 -1.56 16.95
CA ASP A 61 3.47 -0.76 17.48
C ASP A 61 2.12 -1.34 17.08
N ILE A 62 1.14 -1.20 17.97
CA ILE A 62 -0.24 -1.60 17.71
C ILE A 62 -0.95 -0.52 16.88
N VAL A 63 -1.71 -0.96 15.88
CA VAL A 63 -2.51 -0.11 15.01
C VAL A 63 -3.74 0.39 15.79
N PRO A 64 -4.04 1.71 15.74
CA PRO A 64 -5.28 2.23 16.28
C PRO A 64 -6.53 1.57 15.69
N MET A 65 -7.54 1.28 16.51
CA MET A 65 -8.77 0.55 16.10
C MET A 65 -9.48 1.13 14.87
N ASN A 66 -9.48 2.46 14.71
CA ASN A 66 -10.07 3.11 13.53
C ASN A 66 -9.33 2.80 12.23
N ILE A 67 -8.05 2.46 12.29
CA ILE A 67 -7.25 2.03 11.13
C ILE A 67 -7.40 0.53 10.88
N VAL A 68 -7.58 -0.28 11.93
CA VAL A 68 -7.82 -1.72 11.79
C VAL A 68 -9.03 -1.99 10.90
N GLY A 69 -10.14 -1.28 11.11
CA GLY A 69 -11.34 -1.39 10.27
C GLY A 69 -11.06 -1.13 8.79
N ALA A 70 -10.33 -0.06 8.48
CA ALA A 70 -9.94 0.23 7.09
C ALA A 70 -9.14 -0.92 6.47
N VAL A 71 -8.19 -1.53 7.19
CA VAL A 71 -7.41 -2.64 6.63
C VAL A 71 -8.26 -3.91 6.49
N THR A 72 -9.09 -4.24 7.47
CA THR A 72 -9.84 -5.51 7.50
C THR A 72 -11.01 -5.54 6.53
N GLU A 73 -11.66 -4.41 6.24
CA GLU A 73 -12.74 -4.31 5.24
C GLU A 73 -12.29 -4.76 3.83
N ARG A 74 -10.98 -4.74 3.57
CA ARG A 74 -10.37 -5.10 2.28
C ARG A 74 -9.94 -6.56 2.21
N LEU A 75 -10.01 -7.28 3.31
CA LEU A 75 -9.66 -8.70 3.36
C LEU A 75 -10.84 -9.56 2.94
N THR A 76 -10.58 -10.54 2.08
CA THR A 76 -11.60 -11.52 1.66
C THR A 76 -11.85 -12.60 2.71
N LYS A 77 -10.97 -12.71 3.70
CA LYS A 77 -11.12 -13.58 4.87
C LYS A 77 -11.12 -12.71 6.11
N PRO A 78 -11.92 -13.03 7.14
CA PRO A 78 -11.83 -12.37 8.43
C PRO A 78 -10.37 -12.39 8.89
N TRP A 79 -9.89 -11.24 9.37
CA TRP A 79 -8.61 -11.22 10.06
C TRP A 79 -8.79 -11.83 11.45
N GLU A 80 -7.95 -12.80 11.77
CA GLU A 80 -7.85 -13.39 13.11
C GLU A 80 -6.57 -12.86 13.75
N GLY A 81 -6.69 -12.28 14.94
CA GLY A 81 -5.56 -11.76 15.68
C GLY A 81 -4.79 -12.86 16.39
N GLU A 82 -3.50 -12.64 16.61
CA GLU A 82 -2.69 -13.49 17.48
C GLU A 82 -2.70 -12.90 18.90
N GLY A 83 -3.73 -13.20 19.70
CA GLY A 83 -3.70 -12.91 21.13
C GLY A 83 -5.07 -12.70 21.79
N PRO A 84 -5.13 -12.53 23.13
CA PRO A 84 -6.39 -12.43 23.89
C PRO A 84 -7.23 -11.18 23.58
N LEU A 85 -6.63 -10.21 22.89
CA LEU A 85 -7.21 -8.90 22.59
C LEU A 85 -7.34 -8.65 21.08
N ASP A 86 -7.03 -9.63 20.23
CA ASP A 86 -7.08 -9.54 18.76
C ASP A 86 -6.53 -8.20 18.22
N GLN A 87 -5.31 -7.83 18.63
CA GLN A 87 -4.71 -6.55 18.25
C GLN A 87 -3.83 -6.69 16.99
N MET A 88 -4.06 -5.82 16.01
CA MET A 88 -3.27 -5.78 14.78
C MET A 88 -2.05 -4.86 14.98
N SER A 89 -0.83 -5.35 14.67
CA SER A 89 0.37 -4.51 14.64
C SER A 89 0.52 -3.75 13.33
N PHE A 90 1.26 -2.64 13.35
CA PHE A 90 1.55 -1.86 12.15
C PHE A 90 2.31 -2.69 11.11
N SER A 91 3.22 -3.57 11.56
CA SER A 91 3.86 -4.57 10.69
C SER A 91 2.85 -5.45 9.95
N THR A 92 1.81 -5.92 10.64
CA THR A 92 0.77 -6.76 10.03
C THR A 92 -0.03 -5.97 8.99
N ALA A 93 -0.52 -4.78 9.37
CA ALA A 93 -1.25 -3.90 8.47
C ALA A 93 -0.41 -3.53 7.24
N ALA A 94 0.86 -3.15 7.44
CA ALA A 94 1.81 -2.81 6.39
C ALA A 94 1.99 -3.95 5.38
N ARG A 95 2.15 -5.18 5.85
CA ARG A 95 2.29 -6.36 4.99
C ARG A 95 1.04 -6.61 4.16
N VAL A 96 -0.14 -6.51 4.79
CA VAL A 96 -1.44 -6.63 4.10
C VAL A 96 -1.55 -5.56 3.01
N MET A 97 -1.35 -4.29 3.36
CA MET A 97 -1.48 -3.18 2.43
C MET A 97 -0.50 -3.27 1.27
N ARG A 98 0.74 -3.73 1.52
CA ARG A 98 1.73 -3.93 0.46
C ARG A 98 1.32 -5.01 -0.54
N VAL A 99 0.67 -6.08 -0.07
CA VAL A 99 0.08 -7.10 -0.94
C VAL A 99 -1.06 -6.51 -1.77
N LEU A 100 -1.92 -5.68 -1.17
CA LEU A 100 -3.05 -5.05 -1.86
C LEU A 100 -2.57 -4.06 -2.94
N VAL A 101 -1.58 -3.21 -2.64
CA VAL A 101 -0.95 -2.32 -3.63
C VAL A 101 -0.37 -3.13 -4.79
N ARG A 102 0.40 -4.18 -4.50
CA ARG A 102 0.99 -5.01 -5.54
C ARG A 102 -0.05 -5.72 -6.40
N LYS A 103 -1.12 -6.24 -5.80
CA LYS A 103 -2.23 -6.86 -6.53
C LYS A 103 -2.89 -5.87 -7.48
N ARG A 104 -3.15 -4.64 -7.02
CA ARG A 104 -3.75 -3.59 -7.85
C ARG A 104 -2.83 -3.19 -9.01
N LEU A 105 -1.54 -2.95 -8.74
CA LEU A 105 -0.56 -2.66 -9.80
C LEU A 105 -0.47 -3.76 -10.87
N LEU A 106 -0.52 -5.03 -10.47
CA LEU A 106 -0.50 -6.15 -11.41
C LEU A 106 -1.78 -6.25 -12.23
N ALA A 107 -2.94 -5.96 -11.65
CA ALA A 107 -4.20 -5.89 -12.39
C ALA A 107 -4.15 -4.78 -13.46
N ASN A 108 -3.59 -3.63 -13.12
CA ASN A 108 -3.45 -2.48 -14.03
C ASN A 108 -2.45 -2.76 -15.15
N GLY A 109 -1.26 -3.27 -14.81
CA GLY A 109 -0.26 -3.65 -15.81
C GLY A 109 -0.71 -4.80 -16.72
N GLY A 110 -1.55 -5.71 -16.20
CA GLY A 110 -2.22 -6.73 -17.00
C GLY A 110 -3.19 -6.13 -18.04
N ALA A 111 -3.96 -5.12 -17.65
CA ALA A 111 -4.84 -4.39 -18.56
C ALA A 111 -4.06 -3.66 -19.67
N ASP A 112 -2.94 -3.02 -19.32
CA ASP A 112 -2.07 -2.34 -20.29
C ASP A 112 -1.47 -3.32 -21.32
N ILE A 113 -1.02 -4.50 -20.89
CA ILE A 113 -0.48 -5.54 -21.78
C ILE A 113 -1.58 -6.05 -22.73
N VAL A 114 -2.79 -6.31 -22.23
CA VAL A 114 -3.93 -6.76 -23.06
C VAL A 114 -4.37 -5.68 -24.05
N ALA A 115 -4.34 -4.40 -23.68
CA ALA A 115 -4.67 -3.29 -24.56
C ALA A 115 -3.62 -3.08 -25.68
N VAL A 116 -2.35 -3.37 -25.43
CA VAL A 116 -1.29 -3.29 -26.46
C VAL A 116 -1.37 -4.44 -27.46
N THR A 117 -1.67 -5.66 -27.01
CA THR A 117 -1.78 -6.83 -27.90
C THR A 117 -2.97 -6.74 -28.83
N SER A 118 -4.11 -6.23 -28.36
CA SER A 118 -5.31 -6.00 -29.18
C SER A 118 -5.10 -4.93 -30.26
N ARG A 119 -4.47 -3.80 -29.93
CA ARG A 119 -4.12 -2.75 -30.94
C ARG A 119 -3.12 -3.22 -31.99
N THR A 120 -2.26 -4.18 -31.66
CA THR A 120 -1.30 -4.75 -32.61
C THR A 120 -1.97 -5.74 -33.56
N ALA A 121 -3.00 -6.45 -33.10
CA ALA A 121 -3.76 -7.40 -33.92
C ALA A 121 -4.68 -6.72 -34.96
N GLU A 122 -5.11 -5.47 -34.72
CA GLU A 122 -5.98 -4.73 -35.65
C GLU A 122 -5.25 -4.05 -36.83
N ARG A 123 -3.91 -4.02 -36.82
CA ARG A 123 -3.13 -3.56 -37.99
C ARG A 123 -3.01 -4.68 -39.03
N LYS A 124 -4.09 -4.95 -39.75
CA LYS A 124 -4.04 -5.70 -41.02
C LYS A 124 -3.28 -4.83 -42.06
N PRO A 125 -2.28 -5.36 -42.78
CA PRO A 125 -1.62 -4.60 -43.85
C PRO A 125 -2.62 -4.32 -44.99
N PRO A 126 -2.56 -3.15 -45.65
CA PRO A 126 -3.27 -2.96 -46.91
C PRO A 126 -2.61 -3.84 -47.99
N GLU A 127 -3.46 -4.42 -48.85
CA GLU A 127 -3.10 -5.27 -50.00
C GLU A 127 -2.21 -4.55 -51.03
#